data_AF-A0A3N5U8K6-F1
#
_entry.id   AF-A0A3N5U8K6-F1
#
_cell.length_a   1.000
_cell.length_b   1.000
_cell.length_c   1.000
_cell.angle_alpha   90.00
_cell.angle_beta   90.00
_cell.angle_gamma   90.00
#
_symmetry.space_group_name_H-M   'P 1'
#
loop_
_entity.id
_entity.type
_entity.pdbx_description
1 polymer ?
#
loop_
_entity_poly.entity_id
_entity_poly.type
_entity_poly.pdbx_seq_one_letter_code
_entity_poly.pdbx_strand_id
1 'polypeptide(L)'
;MKRLLAVTVLVIIFASSCQTTTSGGQQNNISSSDAVKEMKTYFDNAVKKMDEMAISEGISQLVAVLAIYNSVTSPAEEVKLLAQKATTELTKIEAGLLLQPSAEWLEENMDQKAAIINVAEKGNQLSPAVILMYNIGGSRAAVSGAPVIFEFASGTGLLSSATATNEYGQAAAQVGRFDDLLKENVIRAQVIYRIKGFVYQFQTLKRDFIYRPATKRATILAYERAGDFISDDPLIFNKTYDVLKKNKFDFVPYNGKLMGDNFLKVFGGDLAAIKSLTLAKDATYLVMVFSDCYSIRQSDLRYAIYTADAKATLRIIRITDGKIMFEAVVSFDHDHGTHSQGGSVAAVRGNAFRRLAEAMETELGNRINEINTILEIKK
;
A
#
# COMPACT_ATOMS: atom_id res chain seq x y z
N MET A 1 -26.57 29.38 -42.74
CA MET A 1 -25.42 29.66 -43.62
C MET A 1 -24.15 29.67 -42.79
N LYS A 2 -23.15 28.84 -43.16
CA LYS A 2 -21.74 28.86 -42.68
C LYS A 2 -21.54 28.44 -41.21
N ARG A 3 -20.69 27.48 -40.81
CA ARG A 3 -19.71 26.59 -41.45
C ARG A 3 -19.56 25.40 -40.49
N LEU A 4 -19.79 24.17 -40.98
CA LEU A 4 -19.34 22.94 -40.31
C LEU A 4 -17.81 22.89 -40.40
N LEU A 5 -17.13 22.82 -39.26
CA LEU A 5 -15.72 22.45 -39.18
C LEU A 5 -15.67 20.95 -38.91
N ALA A 6 -15.35 20.19 -39.96
CA ALA A 6 -15.07 18.77 -39.92
C ALA A 6 -13.78 18.54 -39.13
N VAL A 7 -13.89 17.85 -38.00
CA VAL A 7 -12.75 17.24 -37.31
C VAL A 7 -12.69 15.80 -37.77
N THR A 8 -11.84 15.55 -38.76
CA THR A 8 -11.48 14.22 -39.25
C THR A 8 -10.65 13.53 -38.17
N VAL A 9 -11.28 12.67 -37.38
CA VAL A 9 -10.56 11.72 -36.51
C VAL A 9 -10.03 10.61 -37.40
N LEU A 10 -8.72 10.67 -37.69
CA LEU A 10 -7.98 9.59 -38.33
C LEU A 10 -7.84 8.44 -37.31
N VAL A 11 -8.76 7.48 -37.37
CA VAL A 11 -8.64 6.21 -36.65
C VAL A 11 -7.63 5.36 -37.42
N ILE A 12 -6.39 5.29 -36.93
CA ILE A 12 -5.42 4.30 -37.38
C ILE A 12 -5.83 2.96 -36.77
N ILE A 13 -6.63 2.19 -37.52
CA ILE A 13 -6.85 0.77 -37.26
C ILE A 13 -5.56 0.06 -37.66
N PHE A 14 -4.76 -0.38 -36.69
CA PHE A 14 -3.73 -1.39 -36.92
C PHE A 14 -4.43 -2.73 -37.22
N ALA A 15 -4.88 -2.88 -38.47
CA ALA A 15 -5.10 -4.19 -39.05
C ALA A 15 -3.72 -4.81 -39.23
N SER A 16 -3.27 -5.56 -38.21
CA SER A 16 -2.15 -6.47 -38.38
C SER A 16 -2.64 -7.57 -39.31
N SER A 17 -2.35 -7.37 -40.59
CA SER A 17 -2.43 -8.37 -41.64
C SER A 17 -1.87 -9.67 -41.09
N CYS A 18 -2.72 -10.69 -41.09
CA CYS A 18 -2.33 -12.08 -40.92
C CYS A 18 -1.47 -12.46 -42.14
N GLN A 19 -0.21 -12.03 -42.14
CA GLN A 19 0.83 -12.67 -42.92
C GLN A 19 1.27 -13.85 -42.07
N THR A 20 0.72 -15.01 -42.38
CA THR A 20 1.35 -16.31 -42.17
C THR A 20 2.71 -16.29 -42.84
N THR A 21 3.68 -15.65 -42.20
CA THR A 21 5.05 -16.08 -42.29
C THR A 21 5.08 -17.42 -41.59
N THR A 22 4.99 -18.48 -42.39
CA THR A 22 5.60 -19.76 -42.10
C THR A 22 7.08 -19.49 -41.81
N SER A 23 7.37 -19.03 -40.59
CA SER A 23 8.65 -19.29 -39.98
C SER A 23 8.69 -20.81 -39.89
N GLY A 24 9.46 -21.41 -40.80
CA GLY A 24 9.91 -22.77 -40.66
C GLY A 24 10.68 -22.83 -39.36
N GLY A 25 9.98 -23.06 -38.25
CA GLY A 25 10.56 -23.67 -37.09
C GLY A 25 11.08 -25.00 -37.60
N GLN A 26 12.38 -25.09 -37.83
CA GLN A 26 13.04 -26.38 -37.81
C GLN A 26 12.65 -27.01 -36.47
N GLN A 27 11.64 -27.88 -36.50
CA GLN A 27 11.50 -28.94 -35.53
C GLN A 27 12.78 -29.75 -35.70
N ASN A 28 13.79 -29.40 -34.91
CA ASN A 28 14.89 -30.30 -34.61
C ASN A 28 14.23 -31.51 -33.94
N ASN A 29 13.80 -32.48 -34.75
CA ASN A 29 13.47 -33.80 -34.28
C ASN A 29 14.78 -34.40 -33.77
N ILE A 30 15.09 -34.13 -32.51
CA ILE A 30 16.24 -34.70 -31.82
C ILE A 30 16.01 -36.21 -31.86
N SER A 31 16.94 -36.95 -32.45
CA SER A 31 16.87 -38.40 -32.46
C SER A 31 16.90 -38.91 -31.02
N SER A 32 16.19 -40.00 -30.71
CA SER A 32 16.13 -40.51 -29.33
C SER A 32 17.52 -40.82 -28.75
N SER A 33 18.48 -41.20 -29.59
CA SER A 33 19.90 -41.40 -29.22
C SER A 33 20.57 -40.10 -28.77
N ASP A 34 20.40 -39.02 -29.53
CA ASP A 34 21.00 -37.73 -29.20
C ASP A 34 20.36 -37.13 -27.96
N ALA A 35 19.04 -37.31 -27.79
CA ALA A 35 18.29 -36.88 -26.62
C ALA A 35 18.82 -37.55 -25.34
N VAL A 36 19.08 -38.86 -25.35
CA VAL A 36 19.64 -39.58 -24.20
C VAL A 36 21.00 -39.01 -23.80
N LYS A 37 21.91 -38.82 -24.78
CA LYS A 37 23.25 -38.29 -24.52
C LYS A 37 23.21 -36.88 -23.93
N GLU A 38 22.37 -36.01 -24.51
CA GLU A 38 22.21 -34.64 -24.05
C GLU A 38 21.59 -34.59 -22.64
N MET A 39 20.49 -35.33 -22.40
CA MET A 39 19.85 -35.43 -21.08
C MET A 39 20.79 -35.95 -20.01
N LYS A 40 21.60 -36.97 -20.31
CA LYS A 40 22.58 -37.50 -19.37
C LYS A 40 23.64 -36.45 -19.02
N THR A 41 24.12 -35.69 -20.01
CA THR A 41 25.07 -34.59 -19.78
C THR A 41 24.49 -33.53 -18.84
N TYR A 42 23.25 -33.10 -19.07
CA TYR A 42 22.57 -32.16 -18.19
C TYR A 42 22.36 -32.74 -16.78
N PHE A 43 21.97 -34.00 -16.67
CA PHE A 43 21.77 -34.65 -15.38
C PHE A 43 23.07 -34.77 -14.58
N ASP A 44 24.16 -35.22 -15.20
CA ASP A 44 25.47 -35.35 -14.54
C ASP A 44 26.02 -33.97 -14.12
N ASN A 45 25.83 -32.94 -14.97
CA ASN A 45 26.17 -31.56 -14.63
C ASN A 45 25.32 -31.03 -13.48
N ALA A 46 24.03 -31.38 -13.41
CA ALA A 46 23.16 -30.99 -12.32
C ALA A 46 23.70 -31.51 -10.99
N VAL A 47 23.97 -32.82 -10.90
CA VAL A 47 24.50 -33.45 -9.68
C VAL A 47 25.79 -32.76 -9.25
N LYS A 48 26.73 -32.56 -10.18
CA LYS A 48 27.98 -31.86 -9.90
C LYS A 48 27.76 -30.43 -9.37
N LYS A 49 26.81 -29.69 -9.95
CA LYS A 49 26.49 -28.32 -9.50
C LYS A 49 25.86 -28.29 -8.12
N MET A 50 25.04 -29.27 -7.79
CA MET A 50 24.47 -29.41 -6.46
C MET A 50 25.56 -29.72 -5.42
N ASP A 51 26.53 -30.57 -5.75
CA ASP A 51 27.69 -30.86 -4.88
C ASP A 51 28.58 -29.62 -4.67
N GLU A 52 28.69 -28.77 -5.70
CA GLU A 52 29.38 -27.47 -5.65
C GLU A 52 28.57 -26.37 -4.94
N MET A 53 27.38 -26.69 -4.40
CA MET A 53 26.46 -25.73 -3.77
C MET A 53 25.90 -24.66 -4.71
N ALA A 54 26.05 -24.85 -6.03
CA ALA A 54 25.46 -24.03 -7.08
C ALA A 54 24.01 -24.50 -7.36
N ILE A 55 23.16 -24.35 -6.34
CA ILE A 55 21.82 -24.96 -6.29
C ILE A 55 20.93 -24.50 -7.45
N SER A 56 20.92 -23.20 -7.77
CA SER A 56 20.08 -22.67 -8.86
C SER A 56 20.50 -23.21 -10.23
N GLU A 57 21.81 -23.28 -10.48
CA GLU A 57 22.36 -23.84 -11.69
C GLU A 57 22.04 -25.33 -11.80
N GLY A 58 22.16 -26.10 -10.71
CA GLY A 58 21.77 -27.50 -10.64
C GLY A 58 20.31 -27.72 -11.03
N ILE A 59 19.38 -26.93 -10.46
CA ILE A 59 17.96 -26.95 -10.82
C ILE A 59 17.78 -26.62 -12.31
N SER A 60 18.46 -25.60 -12.81
CA SER A 60 18.40 -25.22 -14.23
C SER A 60 18.81 -26.39 -15.14
N GLN A 61 19.88 -27.11 -14.81
CA GLN A 61 20.29 -28.29 -15.58
C GLN A 61 19.22 -29.41 -15.52
N LEU A 62 18.60 -29.68 -14.36
CA LEU A 62 17.52 -30.68 -14.26
C LEU A 62 16.27 -30.26 -15.06
N VAL A 63 15.92 -28.97 -15.05
CA VAL A 63 14.81 -28.45 -15.86
C VAL A 63 15.13 -28.55 -17.35
N ALA A 64 16.40 -28.42 -17.76
CA ALA A 64 16.83 -28.66 -19.14
C ALA A 64 16.61 -30.12 -19.57
N VAL A 65 16.80 -31.11 -18.67
CA VAL A 65 16.45 -32.52 -18.92
C VAL A 65 14.95 -32.65 -19.24
N LEU A 66 14.09 -32.03 -18.44
CA LEU A 66 12.64 -32.04 -18.66
C LEU A 66 12.24 -31.30 -19.94
N ALA A 67 12.94 -30.23 -20.28
CA ALA A 67 12.71 -29.49 -21.52
C ALA A 67 13.01 -30.36 -22.76
N ILE A 68 14.11 -31.13 -22.74
CA ILE A 68 14.45 -32.06 -23.83
C ILE A 68 13.39 -33.17 -23.90
N TYR A 69 13.02 -33.78 -22.78
CA TYR A 69 11.98 -34.81 -22.74
C TYR A 69 10.67 -34.35 -23.41
N ASN A 70 10.20 -33.14 -23.11
CA ASN A 70 8.99 -32.58 -23.70
C ASN A 70 9.12 -32.20 -25.19
N SER A 71 10.34 -32.07 -25.71
CA SER A 71 10.59 -31.81 -27.12
C SER A 71 10.59 -33.07 -28.00
N VAL A 72 10.59 -34.27 -27.38
CA VAL A 72 10.64 -35.56 -28.09
C VAL A 72 9.23 -36.14 -28.23
N THR A 73 8.75 -36.29 -29.46
CA THR A 73 7.39 -36.76 -29.77
C THR A 73 7.11 -38.21 -29.33
N SER A 74 8.11 -39.09 -29.43
CA SER A 74 8.01 -40.51 -29.09
C SER A 74 9.24 -40.96 -28.28
N PRO A 75 9.29 -40.67 -26.97
CA PRO A 75 10.47 -40.91 -26.16
C PRO A 75 10.69 -42.41 -25.92
N ALA A 76 11.92 -42.87 -26.16
CA ALA A 76 12.35 -44.22 -25.78
C ALA A 76 12.32 -44.39 -24.24
N GLU A 77 12.28 -45.64 -23.76
CA GLU A 77 12.18 -45.93 -22.31
C GLU A 77 13.33 -45.29 -21.50
N GLU A 78 14.54 -45.24 -22.06
CA GLU A 78 15.69 -44.60 -21.40
C GLU A 78 15.49 -43.09 -21.20
N VAL A 79 14.89 -42.39 -22.17
CA VAL A 79 14.53 -40.97 -22.07
C VAL A 79 13.49 -40.76 -20.97
N LYS A 80 12.48 -41.63 -20.89
CA LYS A 80 11.45 -41.57 -19.83
C LYS A 80 12.07 -41.78 -18.45
N LEU A 81 12.97 -42.76 -18.30
CA LEU A 81 13.66 -43.03 -17.03
C LEU A 81 14.52 -41.84 -16.59
N LEU A 82 15.24 -41.19 -17.50
CA LEU A 82 16.01 -39.98 -17.17
C LEU A 82 15.12 -38.81 -16.75
N ALA A 83 13.98 -38.60 -17.42
CA ALA A 83 13.02 -37.57 -17.03
C ALA A 83 12.38 -37.84 -15.65
N GLN A 84 12.10 -39.11 -15.34
CA GLN A 84 11.59 -39.52 -14.02
C GLN A 84 12.64 -39.29 -12.92
N LYS A 85 13.91 -39.60 -13.19
CA LYS A 85 15.01 -39.30 -12.26
C LYS A 85 15.14 -37.80 -12.02
N ALA A 86 15.13 -36.99 -13.09
CA ALA A 86 15.21 -35.53 -12.96
C ALA A 86 14.03 -34.96 -12.17
N THR A 87 12.81 -35.45 -12.41
CA THR A 87 11.62 -35.08 -11.63
C THR A 87 11.79 -35.45 -10.15
N THR A 88 12.28 -36.65 -9.87
CA THR A 88 12.50 -37.12 -8.49
C THR A 88 13.51 -36.23 -7.75
N GLU A 89 14.62 -35.88 -8.41
CA GLU A 89 15.61 -34.96 -7.83
C GLU A 89 15.04 -33.56 -7.63
N LEU A 90 14.29 -33.02 -8.60
CA LEU A 90 13.61 -31.73 -8.44
C LEU A 90 12.64 -31.71 -7.25
N THR A 91 11.88 -32.80 -7.03
CA THR A 91 11.00 -32.94 -5.87
C THR A 91 11.77 -32.99 -4.55
N LYS A 92 12.92 -33.69 -4.50
CA LYS A 92 13.79 -33.68 -3.32
C LYS A 92 14.36 -32.29 -3.04
N ILE A 93 14.77 -31.59 -4.08
CA ILE A 93 15.27 -30.22 -3.97
C ILE A 93 14.17 -29.28 -3.47
N GLU A 94 12.96 -29.38 -4.02
CA GLU A 94 11.79 -28.60 -3.56
C GLU A 94 11.56 -28.74 -2.06
N ALA A 95 11.63 -29.98 -1.54
CA ALA A 95 11.45 -30.25 -0.11
C ALA A 95 12.52 -29.59 0.78
N GLY A 96 13.70 -29.29 0.24
CA GLY A 96 14.78 -28.58 0.94
C GLY A 96 14.75 -27.06 0.73
N LEU A 97 14.02 -26.56 -0.26
CA LEU A 97 13.93 -25.13 -0.57
C LEU A 97 12.93 -24.43 0.34
N LEU A 98 13.25 -23.19 0.70
CA LEU A 98 12.46 -22.38 1.61
C LEU A 98 12.40 -20.95 1.09
N LEU A 99 11.20 -20.52 0.68
CA LEU A 99 10.93 -19.16 0.21
C LEU A 99 10.27 -18.35 1.33
N GLN A 100 11.03 -17.46 1.96
CA GLN A 100 10.57 -16.64 3.08
C GLN A 100 10.36 -15.19 2.66
N PRO A 101 9.45 -14.42 3.29
CA PRO A 101 9.43 -12.97 3.13
C PRO A 101 10.69 -12.35 3.75
N SER A 102 11.16 -11.23 3.19
CA SER A 102 12.26 -10.45 3.76
C SER A 102 11.87 -9.78 5.09
N ALA A 103 12.87 -9.33 5.86
CA ALA A 103 12.68 -8.83 7.23
C ALA A 103 11.71 -7.65 7.33
N GLU A 104 11.67 -6.78 6.33
CA GLU A 104 10.76 -5.63 6.26
C GLU A 104 9.28 -6.03 6.15
N TRP A 105 9.00 -7.30 5.80
CA TRP A 105 7.66 -7.89 5.73
C TRP A 105 7.28 -8.69 6.98
N LEU A 106 8.15 -8.76 7.97
CA LEU A 106 7.90 -9.47 9.22
C LEU A 106 7.45 -8.50 10.32
N GLU A 107 6.55 -8.96 11.18
CA GLU A 107 6.23 -8.32 12.46
C GLU A 107 7.21 -8.81 13.55
N GLU A 108 7.13 -8.23 14.75
CA GLU A 108 7.99 -8.59 15.89
C GLU A 108 7.83 -10.08 16.30
N ASN A 109 6.68 -10.68 16.02
CA ASN A 109 6.40 -12.09 16.29
C ASN A 109 6.83 -13.03 15.14
N MET A 110 7.53 -12.52 14.13
CA MET A 110 7.97 -13.24 12.92
C MET A 110 6.85 -13.67 11.96
N ASP A 111 5.60 -13.22 12.17
CA ASP A 111 4.54 -13.40 11.18
C ASP A 111 4.70 -12.39 10.04
N GLN A 112 4.22 -12.78 8.86
CA GLN A 112 4.22 -11.89 7.71
C GLN A 112 3.09 -10.86 7.85
N LYS A 113 3.43 -9.57 7.77
CA LYS A 113 2.45 -8.49 7.80
C LYS A 113 1.78 -8.25 6.46
N ALA A 114 0.62 -7.61 6.50
CA ALA A 114 0.00 -6.99 5.32
C ALA A 114 0.44 -5.52 5.20
N ALA A 115 0.62 -5.04 3.97
CA ALA A 115 0.89 -3.64 3.70
C ALA A 115 -0.42 -2.86 3.49
N ILE A 116 -0.42 -1.57 3.84
CA ILE A 116 -1.52 -0.65 3.50
C ILE A 116 -1.14 0.08 2.20
N ILE A 117 -2.07 0.14 1.26
CA ILE A 117 -1.90 0.89 0.01
C ILE A 117 -1.85 2.38 0.34
N ASN A 118 -0.65 2.98 0.25
CA ASN A 118 -0.46 4.41 0.44
C ASN A 118 -0.83 5.20 -0.83
N VAL A 119 -2.00 5.84 -0.85
CA VAL A 119 -2.47 6.50 -2.09
C VAL A 119 -1.76 7.83 -2.37
N ALA A 120 -1.36 8.57 -1.33
CA ALA A 120 -0.71 9.88 -1.47
C ALA A 120 0.78 9.82 -1.84
N GLU A 121 1.42 8.64 -1.83
CA GLU A 121 2.82 8.46 -2.20
C GLU A 121 2.95 7.47 -3.36
N LYS A 122 2.80 8.00 -4.58
CA LYS A 122 3.07 7.23 -5.80
C LYS A 122 4.51 6.72 -5.77
N GLY A 123 4.67 5.40 -5.68
CA GLY A 123 5.97 4.72 -5.74
C GLY A 123 6.66 4.46 -4.39
N ASN A 124 6.06 4.80 -3.25
CA ASN A 124 6.58 4.44 -1.91
C ASN A 124 5.71 3.38 -1.22
N GLN A 125 5.41 2.30 -1.96
CA GLN A 125 4.78 1.12 -1.37
C GLN A 125 5.88 0.20 -0.83
N LEU A 126 5.57 -0.52 0.25
CA LEU A 126 6.44 -1.60 0.70
C LEU A 126 6.58 -2.59 -0.47
N SER A 127 7.80 -2.77 -0.96
CA SER A 127 8.07 -3.60 -2.13
C SER A 127 8.08 -5.07 -1.72
N PRO A 128 7.40 -5.98 -2.44
CA PRO A 128 7.42 -7.41 -2.11
C PRO A 128 8.85 -7.94 -2.28
N ALA A 129 9.33 -8.65 -1.26
CA ALA A 129 10.69 -9.14 -1.22
C ALA A 129 10.76 -10.48 -0.49
N VAL A 130 11.54 -11.39 -1.06
CA VAL A 130 11.72 -12.76 -0.58
C VAL A 130 13.18 -13.10 -0.41
N ILE A 131 13.43 -14.09 0.44
CA ILE A 131 14.72 -14.75 0.62
C ILE A 131 14.53 -16.23 0.30
N LEU A 132 15.30 -16.74 -0.64
CA LEU A 132 15.34 -18.16 -1.00
C LEU A 132 16.54 -18.83 -0.32
N MET A 133 16.25 -19.84 0.49
CA MET A 133 17.25 -20.64 1.17
C MET A 133 17.09 -22.12 0.81
N TYR A 134 18.17 -22.87 0.94
CA TYR A 134 18.19 -24.33 0.82
C TYR A 134 18.69 -24.94 2.13
N ASN A 135 17.94 -25.91 2.67
CA ASN A 135 18.28 -26.60 3.91
C ASN A 135 19.20 -27.80 3.62
N ILE A 136 20.38 -27.79 4.24
CA ILE A 136 21.40 -28.83 4.09
C ILE A 136 21.77 -29.32 5.48
N GLY A 137 21.23 -30.48 5.84
CA GLY A 137 21.62 -31.18 7.08
C GLY A 137 21.47 -30.34 8.36
N GLY A 138 20.52 -29.41 8.41
CA GLY A 138 20.27 -28.54 9.57
C GLY A 138 20.87 -27.13 9.47
N SER A 139 21.66 -26.84 8.44
CA SER A 139 22.12 -25.49 8.09
C SER A 139 21.35 -24.93 6.90
N ARG A 140 21.28 -23.60 6.78
CA ARG A 140 20.64 -22.93 5.64
C ARG A 140 21.69 -22.25 4.77
N ALA A 141 21.63 -22.50 3.47
CA ALA A 141 22.44 -21.82 2.46
C ALA A 141 21.57 -20.89 1.62
N ALA A 142 22.07 -19.69 1.32
CA ALA A 142 21.41 -18.78 0.40
C ALA A 142 21.49 -19.34 -1.03
N VAL A 143 20.38 -19.30 -1.77
CA VAL A 143 20.36 -19.75 -3.17
C VAL A 143 20.49 -18.52 -4.08
N SER A 144 21.69 -18.33 -4.63
CA SER A 144 21.98 -17.26 -5.59
C SER A 144 21.50 -17.60 -7.00
N GLY A 145 21.12 -16.59 -7.78
CA GLY A 145 20.80 -16.72 -9.21
C GLY A 145 19.50 -17.45 -9.53
N ALA A 146 18.61 -17.67 -8.56
CA ALA A 146 17.30 -18.30 -8.79
C ALA A 146 16.30 -17.29 -9.38
N PRO A 147 15.61 -17.62 -10.49
CA PRO A 147 14.62 -16.74 -11.09
C PRO A 147 13.34 -16.69 -10.25
N VAL A 148 13.03 -15.51 -9.70
CA VAL A 148 11.79 -15.23 -8.98
C VAL A 148 10.90 -14.33 -9.84
N ILE A 149 9.67 -14.78 -10.05
CA ILE A 149 8.61 -14.04 -10.74
C ILE A 149 7.67 -13.46 -9.69
N PHE A 150 7.37 -12.19 -9.81
CA PHE A 150 6.37 -11.48 -9.03
C PHE A 150 5.19 -11.13 -9.95
N GLU A 151 3.98 -11.52 -9.56
CA GLU A 151 2.77 -11.28 -10.34
C GLU A 151 1.57 -10.95 -9.45
N PHE A 152 0.57 -10.28 -10.00
CA PHE A 152 -0.69 -10.09 -9.30
C PHE A 152 -1.48 -11.40 -9.29
N ALA A 153 -1.62 -12.03 -8.12
CA ALA A 153 -2.54 -13.14 -7.91
C ALA A 153 -3.99 -12.65 -7.73
N SER A 154 -4.16 -11.41 -7.26
CA SER A 154 -5.44 -10.71 -7.19
C SER A 154 -5.22 -9.20 -7.37
N GLY A 155 -6.10 -8.53 -8.09
CA GLY A 155 -5.94 -7.13 -8.49
C GLY A 155 -5.06 -6.94 -9.73
N THR A 156 -4.74 -5.69 -10.07
CA THR A 156 -3.91 -5.33 -11.22
C THR A 156 -3.09 -4.07 -10.94
N GLY A 157 -2.01 -3.88 -11.70
CA GLY A 157 -1.15 -2.70 -11.56
C GLY A 157 0.14 -2.79 -12.35
N LEU A 158 1.11 -1.95 -11.98
CA LEU A 158 2.46 -1.94 -12.54
C LEU A 158 3.45 -2.47 -11.50
N LEU A 159 4.23 -3.48 -11.89
CA LEU A 159 5.17 -4.22 -11.04
C LEU A 159 6.37 -4.66 -11.89
N SER A 160 7.58 -4.64 -11.33
CA SER A 160 8.74 -5.30 -11.96
C SER A 160 8.62 -6.83 -11.79
N SER A 161 8.23 -7.54 -12.85
CA SER A 161 7.70 -8.90 -12.73
C SER A 161 8.73 -10.02 -12.58
N ALA A 162 10.01 -9.79 -12.85
CA ALA A 162 11.03 -10.84 -12.82
C ALA A 162 12.36 -10.33 -12.27
N THR A 163 12.94 -11.06 -11.32
CA THR A 163 14.25 -10.75 -10.73
C THR A 163 14.94 -12.05 -10.29
N ALA A 164 16.24 -12.15 -10.51
CA ALA A 164 17.04 -13.25 -9.99
C ALA A 164 17.48 -12.96 -8.55
N THR A 165 17.60 -13.99 -7.72
CA THR A 165 18.15 -13.83 -6.37
C THR A 165 19.62 -13.39 -6.40
N ASN A 166 20.01 -12.51 -5.47
CA ASN A 166 21.40 -12.08 -5.28
C ASN A 166 22.22 -13.13 -4.49
N GLU A 167 23.47 -12.79 -4.15
CA GLU A 167 24.39 -13.65 -3.37
C GLU A 167 23.85 -14.04 -1.97
N TYR A 168 22.91 -13.27 -1.42
CA TYR A 168 22.23 -13.54 -0.14
C TYR A 168 20.89 -14.26 -0.33
N GLY A 169 20.56 -14.70 -1.55
CA GLY A 169 19.31 -15.37 -1.87
C GLY A 169 18.10 -14.43 -1.93
N GLN A 170 18.32 -13.11 -1.95
CA GLN A 170 17.25 -12.12 -1.90
C GLN A 170 16.78 -11.73 -3.30
N ALA A 171 15.47 -11.63 -3.49
CA ALA A 171 14.86 -11.05 -4.67
C ALA A 171 13.72 -10.12 -4.24
N ALA A 172 13.59 -8.97 -4.89
CA ALA A 172 12.53 -8.01 -4.63
C ALA A 172 11.97 -7.49 -5.95
N ALA A 173 10.74 -7.01 -5.91
CA ALA A 173 10.12 -6.32 -7.02
C ALA A 173 9.63 -4.94 -6.58
N GLN A 174 9.69 -3.96 -7.48
CA GLN A 174 9.18 -2.63 -7.24
C GLN A 174 7.70 -2.55 -7.67
N VAL A 175 6.85 -2.08 -6.77
CA VAL A 175 5.45 -1.76 -7.09
C VAL A 175 5.38 -0.32 -7.58
N GLY A 176 5.09 -0.15 -8.87
CA GLY A 176 4.93 1.18 -9.48
C GLY A 176 3.57 1.80 -9.14
N ARG A 177 2.48 1.04 -9.28
CA ARG A 177 1.12 1.44 -8.89
C ARG A 177 0.18 0.24 -8.77
N PHE A 178 -0.91 0.41 -8.04
CA PHE A 178 -2.11 -0.43 -8.13
C PHE A 178 -3.17 0.29 -8.97
N ASP A 179 -3.93 -0.46 -9.78
CA ASP A 179 -5.01 0.13 -10.57
C ASP A 179 -6.29 0.34 -9.73
N ASP A 180 -6.59 -0.56 -8.80
CA ASP A 180 -7.69 -0.43 -7.83
C ASP A 180 -7.14 -0.32 -6.40
N LEU A 181 -7.23 0.89 -5.84
CA LEU A 181 -6.74 1.24 -4.52
C LEU A 181 -7.75 0.94 -3.40
N LEU A 182 -8.98 0.55 -3.77
CA LEU A 182 -10.08 0.33 -2.84
C LEU A 182 -10.30 -1.15 -2.52
N LYS A 183 -9.54 -2.04 -3.14
CA LYS A 183 -9.60 -3.48 -2.92
C LYS A 183 -8.29 -4.02 -2.42
N GLU A 184 -8.37 -5.19 -1.80
CA GLU A 184 -7.18 -5.96 -1.48
C GLU A 184 -6.50 -6.40 -2.78
N ASN A 185 -5.20 -6.16 -2.87
CA ASN A 185 -4.35 -6.62 -3.96
C ASN A 185 -3.38 -7.64 -3.38
N VAL A 186 -3.13 -8.71 -4.14
CA VAL A 186 -2.20 -9.78 -3.73
C VAL A 186 -1.14 -9.93 -4.79
N ILE A 187 0.12 -9.72 -4.40
CA ILE A 187 1.27 -9.99 -5.25
C ILE A 187 1.90 -11.30 -4.81
N ARG A 188 2.06 -12.24 -5.73
CA ARG A 188 2.65 -13.55 -5.48
C ARG A 188 4.07 -13.58 -6.04
N ALA A 189 5.01 -13.99 -5.20
CA ALA A 189 6.37 -14.37 -5.62
C ALA A 189 6.44 -15.89 -5.83
N GLN A 190 7.05 -16.32 -6.93
CA GLN A 190 7.24 -17.75 -7.26
C GLN A 190 8.60 -17.98 -7.91
N VAL A 191 9.21 -19.13 -7.63
CA VAL A 191 10.43 -19.55 -8.33
C VAL A 191 10.05 -20.29 -9.61
N ILE A 192 10.38 -19.72 -10.78
CA ILE A 192 9.99 -20.25 -12.09
C ILE A 192 11.21 -20.32 -13.02
N TYR A 193 11.59 -21.53 -13.41
CA TYR A 193 12.66 -21.78 -14.37
C TYR A 193 12.09 -21.88 -15.79
N ARG A 194 12.63 -21.10 -16.73
CA ARG A 194 12.26 -21.12 -18.15
C ARG A 194 13.46 -21.52 -18.98
N ILE A 195 13.43 -22.69 -19.61
CA ILE A 195 14.56 -23.26 -20.35
C ILE A 195 14.06 -23.86 -21.65
N LYS A 196 14.62 -23.45 -22.79
CA LYS A 196 14.24 -23.94 -24.12
C LYS A 196 12.72 -23.93 -24.37
N GLY A 197 12.01 -22.90 -23.86
CA GLY A 197 10.55 -22.78 -23.98
C GLY A 197 9.74 -23.61 -22.98
N PHE A 198 10.37 -24.53 -22.25
CA PHE A 198 9.74 -25.27 -21.16
C PHE A 198 9.73 -24.41 -19.88
N VAL A 199 8.60 -24.42 -19.17
CA VAL A 199 8.40 -23.69 -17.93
C VAL A 199 8.23 -24.70 -16.80
N TYR A 200 9.11 -24.64 -15.81
CA TYR A 200 9.02 -25.43 -14.59
C TYR A 200 8.75 -24.54 -13.40
N GLN A 201 7.70 -24.87 -12.66
CA GLN A 201 7.24 -24.14 -11.49
C GLN A 201 7.11 -25.11 -10.31
N PHE A 202 7.79 -24.77 -9.23
CA PHE A 202 7.62 -25.45 -7.95
C PHE A 202 6.23 -25.12 -7.38
N GLN A 203 5.53 -26.14 -6.88
CA GLN A 203 4.13 -25.99 -6.43
C GLN A 203 4.04 -25.31 -5.07
N THR A 204 5.04 -25.54 -4.23
CA THR A 204 5.08 -25.09 -2.83
C THR A 204 5.89 -23.82 -2.62
N LEU A 205 6.81 -23.48 -3.54
CA LEU A 205 7.65 -22.27 -3.45
C LEU A 205 6.95 -21.03 -3.98
N LYS A 206 5.86 -20.67 -3.30
CA LYS A 206 5.10 -19.45 -3.52
C LYS A 206 4.96 -18.66 -2.23
N ARG A 207 4.94 -17.33 -2.35
CA ARG A 207 4.72 -16.42 -1.23
C ARG A 207 3.80 -15.28 -1.65
N ASP A 208 2.74 -15.08 -0.89
CA ASP A 208 1.74 -14.05 -1.18
C ASP A 208 1.98 -12.83 -0.28
N PHE A 209 2.02 -11.66 -0.89
CA PHE A 209 2.13 -10.35 -0.25
C PHE A 209 0.80 -9.62 -0.38
N ILE A 210 0.19 -9.34 0.77
CA ILE A 210 -1.15 -8.77 0.84
C ILE A 210 -1.06 -7.26 1.01
N TYR A 211 -1.73 -6.53 0.13
CA TYR A 211 -1.89 -5.08 0.16
C TYR A 211 -3.34 -4.74 0.39
N ARG A 212 -3.65 -4.13 1.52
CA ARG A 212 -5.00 -3.77 1.90
C ARG A 212 -5.28 -2.31 1.54
N PRO A 213 -6.51 -1.99 1.12
CA PRO A 213 -6.90 -0.60 0.97
C PRO A 213 -6.80 0.11 2.32
N ALA A 214 -6.45 1.39 2.31
CA ALA A 214 -6.53 2.20 3.51
C ALA A 214 -7.99 2.21 4.02
N THR A 215 -8.20 2.09 5.33
CA THR A 215 -9.55 2.18 5.92
C THR A 215 -10.19 3.50 5.53
N LYS A 216 -11.42 3.50 5.00
CA LYS A 216 -12.16 4.74 4.71
C LYS A 216 -12.74 5.36 5.99
N ARG A 217 -11.95 5.38 7.06
CA ARG A 217 -12.34 5.84 8.38
C ARG A 217 -11.43 6.96 8.84
N ALA A 218 -12.05 7.99 9.41
CA ALA A 218 -11.39 9.07 10.11
C ALA A 218 -11.92 9.13 11.53
N THR A 219 -11.02 9.29 12.49
CA THR A 219 -11.39 9.59 13.86
C THR A 219 -11.48 11.09 14.04
N ILE A 220 -12.56 11.60 14.64
CA ILE A 220 -12.72 13.03 14.91
C ILE A 220 -12.58 13.31 16.41
N LEU A 221 -11.84 14.37 16.73
CA LEU A 221 -11.65 14.88 18.08
C LEU A 221 -11.74 16.40 18.08
N ALA A 222 -12.42 16.96 19.07
CA ALA A 222 -12.49 18.40 19.29
C ALA A 222 -11.90 18.76 20.67
N TYR A 223 -11.28 19.93 20.75
CA TYR A 223 -10.81 20.55 21.98
C TYR A 223 -11.20 22.01 21.98
N GLU A 224 -11.84 22.45 23.06
CA GLU A 224 -12.37 23.81 23.19
C GLU A 224 -11.94 24.38 24.54
N ARG A 225 -11.24 25.53 24.52
CA ARG A 225 -10.70 26.16 25.73
C ARG A 225 -10.86 27.68 25.75
N ALA A 226 -10.83 28.26 26.95
CA ALA A 226 -10.79 29.70 27.20
C ALA A 226 -9.96 29.99 28.45
N GLY A 227 -8.69 30.33 28.29
CA GLY A 227 -7.76 30.40 29.44
C GLY A 227 -7.68 29.04 30.15
N ASP A 228 -7.92 29.03 31.46
CA ASP A 228 -7.93 27.80 32.28
C ASP A 228 -9.23 26.99 32.14
N PHE A 229 -10.25 27.53 31.46
CA PHE A 229 -11.48 26.79 31.20
C PHE A 229 -11.29 25.83 30.02
N ILE A 230 -11.62 24.56 30.23
CA ILE A 230 -11.69 23.52 29.19
C ILE A 230 -13.14 23.04 29.13
N SER A 231 -13.70 22.97 27.92
CA SER A 231 -15.04 22.41 27.72
C SER A 231 -15.00 20.88 27.72
N ASP A 232 -15.83 20.25 28.54
CA ASP A 232 -16.04 18.79 28.51
C ASP A 232 -16.89 18.34 27.30
N ASP A 233 -17.71 19.24 26.76
CA ASP A 233 -18.53 19.02 25.55
C ASP A 233 -18.30 20.16 24.53
N PRO A 234 -17.26 20.03 23.68
CA PRO A 234 -16.93 21.06 22.69
C PRO A 234 -18.07 21.27 21.69
N LEU A 235 -18.65 22.48 21.66
CA LEU A 235 -19.79 22.80 20.79
C LEU A 235 -19.45 22.64 19.30
N ILE A 236 -18.19 22.90 18.94
CA ILE A 236 -17.68 22.79 17.58
C ILE A 236 -17.70 21.35 17.04
N PHE A 237 -17.71 20.34 17.91
CA PHE A 237 -17.68 18.93 17.52
C PHE A 237 -18.89 18.55 16.67
N ASN A 238 -20.10 18.74 17.20
CA ASN A 238 -21.35 18.32 16.54
C ASN A 238 -21.51 19.01 15.19
N LYS A 239 -21.22 20.31 15.11
CA LYS A 239 -21.28 21.10 13.88
C LYS A 239 -20.32 20.60 12.82
N THR A 240 -19.08 20.33 13.20
CA THR A 240 -18.07 19.77 12.29
C THR A 240 -18.48 18.37 11.84
N TYR A 241 -18.87 17.51 12.78
CA TYR A 241 -19.26 16.13 12.52
C TYR A 241 -20.46 16.04 11.57
N ASP A 242 -21.47 16.88 11.77
CA ASP A 242 -22.70 16.90 10.96
C ASP A 242 -22.45 17.31 9.51
N VAL A 243 -21.45 18.15 9.25
CA VAL A 243 -21.01 18.47 7.89
C VAL A 243 -20.24 17.30 7.29
N LEU A 244 -19.25 16.76 8.01
CA LEU A 244 -18.37 15.72 7.50
C LEU A 244 -19.09 14.40 7.24
N LYS A 245 -20.04 14.01 8.11
CA LYS A 245 -20.81 12.75 7.97
C LYS A 245 -21.72 12.70 6.74
N LYS A 246 -21.96 13.84 6.08
CA LYS A 246 -22.68 13.88 4.79
C LYS A 246 -21.87 13.29 3.64
N ASN A 247 -20.56 13.08 3.83
CA ASN A 247 -19.69 12.44 2.84
C ASN A 247 -19.74 10.91 2.96
N LYS A 248 -19.30 10.21 1.90
CA LYS A 248 -19.21 8.73 1.85
C LYS A 248 -18.03 8.14 2.66
N PHE A 249 -17.51 8.88 3.64
CA PHE A 249 -16.37 8.50 4.47
C PHE A 249 -16.84 8.28 5.89
N ASP A 250 -16.30 7.25 6.54
CA ASP A 250 -16.73 6.87 7.89
C ASP A 250 -16.04 7.78 8.91
N PHE A 251 -16.76 8.75 9.45
CA PHE A 251 -16.25 9.58 10.54
C PHE A 251 -16.75 9.02 11.87
N VAL A 252 -15.82 8.72 12.77
CA VAL A 252 -16.12 8.14 14.09
C VAL A 252 -15.56 9.04 15.20
N PRO A 253 -16.34 9.37 16.25
CA PRO A 253 -15.84 10.09 17.41
C PRO A 253 -14.67 9.35 18.09
N TYR A 254 -13.67 10.09 18.57
CA TYR A 254 -12.67 9.52 19.48
C TYR A 254 -13.29 9.31 20.86
N ASN A 255 -13.36 8.06 21.31
CA ASN A 255 -13.95 7.71 22.62
C ASN A 255 -12.98 7.88 23.81
N GLY A 256 -11.72 8.27 23.57
CA GLY A 256 -10.74 8.53 24.62
C GLY A 256 -10.68 10.01 25.04
N LYS A 257 -9.95 10.30 26.13
CA LYS A 257 -9.70 11.68 26.57
C LYS A 257 -8.30 12.11 26.16
N LEU A 258 -8.20 13.07 25.23
CA LEU A 258 -6.95 13.69 24.82
C LEU A 258 -7.05 15.20 25.04
N MET A 259 -6.28 15.73 25.99
CA MET A 259 -6.36 17.13 26.45
C MET A 259 -4.95 17.72 26.60
N GLY A 260 -4.87 19.05 26.68
CA GLY A 260 -3.62 19.77 26.98
C GLY A 260 -2.51 19.53 25.95
N ASP A 261 -1.27 19.38 26.43
CA ASP A 261 -0.09 19.26 25.57
C ASP A 261 -0.14 18.07 24.62
N ASN A 262 -0.74 16.96 25.03
CA ASN A 262 -0.88 15.78 24.16
C ASN A 262 -1.83 16.07 22.99
N PHE A 263 -2.91 16.82 23.23
CA PHE A 263 -3.77 17.30 22.15
C PHE A 263 -2.99 18.20 21.18
N LEU A 264 -2.24 19.16 21.71
CA LEU A 264 -1.49 20.12 20.89
C LEU A 264 -0.38 19.45 20.07
N LYS A 265 0.31 18.44 20.60
CA LYS A 265 1.29 17.62 19.86
C LYS A 265 0.65 16.90 18.69
N VAL A 266 -0.47 16.20 18.93
CA VAL A 266 -1.22 15.52 17.88
C VAL A 266 -1.76 16.52 16.86
N PHE A 267 -2.29 17.65 17.30
CA PHE A 267 -2.77 18.74 16.46
C PHE A 267 -1.66 19.35 15.58
N GLY A 268 -0.43 19.34 16.08
CA GLY A 268 0.78 19.74 15.36
C GLY A 268 1.32 18.71 14.37
N GLY A 269 0.77 17.49 14.33
CA GLY A 269 1.26 16.42 13.46
C GLY A 269 2.41 15.59 14.04
N ASP A 270 2.64 15.62 15.36
CA ASP A 270 3.69 14.81 15.99
C ASP A 270 3.39 13.30 15.85
N LEU A 271 4.25 12.60 15.10
CA LEU A 271 4.04 11.20 14.75
C LEU A 271 4.08 10.27 15.98
N ALA A 272 4.92 10.56 16.97
CA ALA A 272 5.01 9.74 18.17
C ALA A 272 3.73 9.87 19.02
N ALA A 273 3.22 11.10 19.15
CA ALA A 273 1.96 11.38 19.83
C ALA A 273 0.77 10.74 19.09
N ILE A 274 0.72 10.81 17.75
CA ILE A 274 -0.32 10.16 16.94
C ILE A 274 -0.29 8.64 17.11
N LYS A 275 0.89 8.01 17.04
CA LYS A 275 1.04 6.56 17.23
C LYS A 275 0.58 6.10 18.61
N SER A 276 0.75 6.93 19.64
CA SER A 276 0.29 6.64 21.00
C SER A 276 -1.24 6.48 21.11
N LEU A 277 -2.02 7.03 20.16
CA LEU A 277 -3.47 6.89 20.13
C LEU A 277 -3.94 5.52 19.63
N THR A 278 -3.04 4.70 19.07
CA THR A 278 -3.33 3.35 18.54
C THR A 278 -4.40 3.28 17.44
N LEU A 279 -4.69 4.41 16.78
CA LEU A 279 -5.76 4.53 15.77
C LEU A 279 -5.43 3.89 14.41
N ALA A 280 -4.15 3.59 14.14
CA ALA A 280 -3.68 3.17 12.82
C ALA A 280 -4.29 1.86 12.30
N LYS A 281 -4.89 1.05 13.18
CA LYS A 281 -5.60 -0.18 12.78
C LYS A 281 -7.02 0.09 12.25
N ASP A 282 -7.63 1.18 12.71
CA ASP A 282 -9.05 1.44 12.50
C ASP A 282 -9.32 2.69 11.67
N ALA A 283 -8.39 3.65 11.61
CA ALA A 283 -8.54 4.90 10.90
C ALA A 283 -7.27 5.27 10.10
N THR A 284 -7.50 5.92 8.95
CA THR A 284 -6.43 6.43 8.08
C THR A 284 -6.11 7.89 8.37
N TYR A 285 -7.13 8.65 8.78
CA TYR A 285 -7.02 10.07 9.07
C TYR A 285 -7.52 10.39 10.46
N LEU A 286 -7.00 11.48 11.01
CA LEU A 286 -7.46 12.11 12.23
C LEU A 286 -7.98 13.51 11.87
N VAL A 287 -9.23 13.80 12.23
CA VAL A 287 -9.81 15.14 12.14
C VAL A 287 -9.69 15.78 13.51
N MET A 288 -8.83 16.78 13.62
CA MET A 288 -8.60 17.52 14.85
C MET A 288 -9.24 18.88 14.73
N VAL A 289 -10.08 19.25 15.70
CA VAL A 289 -10.71 20.57 15.75
C VAL A 289 -10.32 21.26 17.05
N PHE A 290 -9.67 22.41 16.93
CA PHE A 290 -9.24 23.20 18.08
C PHE A 290 -9.96 24.55 18.08
N SER A 291 -10.65 24.87 19.16
CA SER A 291 -11.35 26.14 19.40
C SER A 291 -10.74 26.82 20.62
N ASP A 292 -10.22 28.03 20.44
CA ASP A 292 -9.53 28.79 21.48
C ASP A 292 -10.14 30.19 21.61
N CYS A 293 -10.76 30.47 22.75
CA CYS A 293 -11.17 31.82 23.13
C CYS A 293 -10.05 32.44 23.96
N TYR A 294 -9.16 33.15 23.27
CA TYR A 294 -7.84 33.53 23.80
C TYR A 294 -7.83 34.91 24.48
N SER A 295 -8.90 35.69 24.35
CA SER A 295 -9.01 37.03 24.93
C SER A 295 -10.46 37.29 25.33
N ILE A 296 -10.67 37.61 26.60
CA ILE A 296 -11.95 38.09 27.13
C ILE A 296 -11.68 39.38 27.88
N ARG A 297 -12.41 40.44 27.55
CA ARG A 297 -12.22 41.77 28.13
C ARG A 297 -13.57 42.37 28.48
N GLN A 298 -13.61 43.21 29.50
CA GLN A 298 -14.78 44.02 29.79
C GLN A 298 -14.65 45.34 29.00
N SER A 299 -15.60 45.64 28.12
CA SER A 299 -15.53 46.81 27.23
C SER A 299 -16.02 48.09 27.90
N ASP A 300 -16.92 47.99 28.88
CA ASP A 300 -17.41 49.11 29.69
C ASP A 300 -17.41 48.70 31.17
N LEU A 301 -16.87 49.51 32.07
CA LEU A 301 -16.87 49.22 33.51
C LEU A 301 -18.23 49.47 34.18
N ARG A 302 -19.10 50.30 33.56
CA ARG A 302 -20.43 50.66 34.09
C ARG A 302 -21.50 49.65 33.73
N TYR A 303 -21.36 48.99 32.58
CA TYR A 303 -22.25 47.93 32.12
C TYR A 303 -21.47 46.62 32.07
N ALA A 304 -22.04 45.49 32.50
CA ALA A 304 -21.37 44.19 32.47
C ALA A 304 -21.26 43.62 31.03
N ILE A 305 -20.70 44.39 30.09
CA ILE A 305 -20.50 44.00 28.70
C ILE A 305 -19.09 43.46 28.56
N TYR A 306 -19.01 42.19 28.22
CA TYR A 306 -17.78 41.50 27.94
C TYR A 306 -17.67 41.26 26.44
N THR A 307 -16.47 41.45 25.90
CA THR A 307 -16.11 41.11 24.53
C THR A 307 -15.08 39.98 24.52
N ALA A 308 -15.08 39.16 23.47
CA ALA A 308 -14.13 38.07 23.33
C ALA A 308 -13.61 37.90 21.91
N ASP A 309 -12.33 37.56 21.83
CA ASP A 309 -11.68 37.09 20.61
C ASP A 309 -11.53 35.57 20.68
N ALA A 310 -11.76 34.92 19.55
CA ALA A 310 -11.68 33.48 19.46
C ALA A 310 -11.28 33.02 18.06
N LYS A 311 -10.62 31.86 17.99
CA LYS A 311 -10.18 31.22 16.75
C LYS A 311 -10.49 29.73 16.82
N ALA A 312 -10.97 29.17 15.72
CA ALA A 312 -11.03 27.74 15.53
C ALA A 312 -10.19 27.30 14.34
N THR A 313 -9.56 26.14 14.45
CA THR A 313 -8.78 25.54 13.39
C THR A 313 -9.10 24.05 13.30
N LEU A 314 -9.47 23.59 12.11
CA LEU A 314 -9.65 22.19 11.80
C LEU A 314 -8.46 21.71 10.99
N ARG A 315 -7.93 20.54 11.33
CA ARG A 315 -6.90 19.84 10.55
C ARG A 315 -7.33 18.43 10.24
N ILE A 316 -7.11 18.00 9.00
CA ILE A 316 -7.14 16.57 8.63
C ILE A 316 -5.70 16.10 8.55
N ILE A 317 -5.33 15.16 9.41
CA ILE A 317 -3.98 14.66 9.58
C ILE A 317 -3.93 13.21 9.15
N ARG A 318 -2.96 12.83 8.33
CA ARG A 318 -2.73 11.44 7.94
C ARG A 318 -2.01 10.71 9.08
N ILE A 319 -2.58 9.59 9.54
CA ILE A 319 -2.08 8.89 10.74
C ILE A 319 -0.71 8.24 10.50
N THR A 320 -0.40 7.82 9.26
CA THR A 320 0.82 7.07 8.94
C THR A 320 2.09 7.89 9.08
N ASP A 321 2.05 9.19 8.79
CA ASP A 321 3.22 10.08 8.77
C ASP A 321 3.02 11.40 9.52
N GLY A 322 1.83 11.68 10.04
CA GLY A 322 1.51 12.90 10.77
C GLY A 322 1.33 14.12 9.87
N LYS A 323 1.29 13.95 8.55
CA LYS A 323 1.17 15.07 7.61
C LYS A 323 -0.22 15.71 7.66
N ILE A 324 -0.25 17.03 7.77
CA ILE A 324 -1.47 17.82 7.65
C ILE A 324 -1.87 17.88 6.18
N MET A 325 -3.00 17.27 5.86
CA MET A 325 -3.53 17.16 4.50
C MET A 325 -4.48 18.30 4.16
N PHE A 326 -5.17 18.83 5.18
CA PHE A 326 -6.13 19.93 5.05
C PHE A 326 -6.10 20.80 6.29
N GLU A 327 -6.30 22.11 6.11
CA GLU A 327 -6.49 23.06 7.19
C GLU A 327 -7.63 24.04 6.85
N ALA A 328 -8.51 24.28 7.82
CA ALA A 328 -9.51 25.34 7.77
C ALA A 328 -9.41 26.18 9.05
N VAL A 329 -9.52 27.50 8.91
CA VAL A 329 -9.37 28.44 10.01
C VAL A 329 -10.53 29.41 9.97
N VAL A 330 -11.17 29.62 11.11
CA VAL A 330 -12.15 30.71 11.32
C VAL A 330 -11.77 31.49 12.56
N SER A 331 -11.96 32.80 12.54
CA SER A 331 -11.68 33.67 13.69
C SER A 331 -12.70 34.78 13.82
N PHE A 332 -12.89 35.21 15.05
CA PHE A 332 -13.66 36.37 15.44
C PHE A 332 -12.80 37.20 16.37
N ASP A 333 -12.48 38.42 15.98
CA ASP A 333 -11.61 39.28 16.77
C ASP A 333 -11.94 40.75 16.59
N HIS A 334 -11.39 41.57 17.48
CA HIS A 334 -11.58 43.02 17.44
C HIS A 334 -10.92 43.67 16.22
N ASP A 335 -9.81 43.14 15.71
CA ASP A 335 -9.07 43.72 14.58
C ASP A 335 -9.91 43.70 13.29
N HIS A 336 -10.78 42.70 13.15
CA HIS A 336 -11.72 42.58 12.05
C HIS A 336 -13.14 43.07 12.39
N GLY A 337 -13.36 43.60 13.60
CA GLY A 337 -14.67 44.08 14.07
C GLY A 337 -15.72 42.97 14.20
N THR A 338 -15.30 41.70 14.32
CA THR A 338 -16.19 40.55 14.34
C THR A 338 -16.25 39.84 15.70
N HIS A 339 -15.68 40.43 16.75
CA HIS A 339 -15.63 39.91 18.13
C HIS A 339 -16.99 39.51 18.70
N SER A 340 -16.98 38.62 19.69
CA SER A 340 -18.18 38.19 20.41
C SER A 340 -18.51 39.11 21.58
N GLN A 341 -19.78 39.16 21.99
CA GLN A 341 -20.26 39.97 23.11
C GLN A 341 -21.18 39.18 24.05
N GLY A 342 -21.22 39.54 25.34
CA GLY A 342 -22.12 38.94 26.31
C GLY A 342 -22.17 39.69 27.65
N GLY A 343 -23.23 39.44 28.43
CA GLY A 343 -23.47 40.08 29.74
C GLY A 343 -22.62 39.52 30.90
N SER A 344 -21.78 38.51 30.64
CA SER A 344 -20.87 37.89 31.60
C SER A 344 -19.74 37.16 30.86
N VAL A 345 -18.66 36.83 31.57
CA VAL A 345 -17.55 36.03 31.03
C VAL A 345 -18.04 34.69 30.46
N ALA A 346 -18.93 34.00 31.16
CA ALA A 346 -19.50 32.73 30.69
C ALA A 346 -20.37 32.91 29.45
N ALA A 347 -21.18 33.98 29.40
CA ALA A 347 -22.06 34.26 28.28
C ALA A 347 -21.27 34.65 27.02
N VAL A 348 -20.26 35.51 27.13
CA VAL A 348 -19.43 35.91 25.98
C VAL A 348 -18.61 34.74 25.45
N ARG A 349 -18.06 33.90 26.34
CA ARG A 349 -17.34 32.68 25.96
C ARG A 349 -18.24 31.71 25.21
N GLY A 350 -19.43 31.41 25.77
CA GLY A 350 -20.40 30.53 25.12
C GLY A 350 -20.90 31.08 23.77
N ASN A 351 -21.01 32.41 23.63
CA ASN A 351 -21.29 33.06 22.37
C ASN A 351 -20.13 32.87 21.36
N ALA A 352 -18.88 33.08 21.78
CA ALA A 352 -17.70 32.92 20.95
C ALA A 352 -17.58 31.50 20.38
N PHE A 353 -17.69 30.48 21.24
CA PHE A 353 -17.65 29.08 20.80
C PHE A 353 -18.78 28.71 19.84
N ARG A 354 -20.00 29.18 20.10
CA ARG A 354 -21.14 28.95 19.19
C ARG A 354 -20.90 29.56 17.81
N ARG A 355 -20.43 30.81 17.77
CA ARG A 355 -20.13 31.50 16.51
C ARG A 355 -19.00 30.80 15.75
N LEU A 356 -17.94 30.35 16.44
CA LEU A 356 -16.88 29.55 15.83
C LEU A 356 -17.43 28.24 15.24
N ALA A 357 -18.33 27.57 15.95
CA ALA A 357 -18.93 26.33 15.47
C ALA A 357 -19.78 26.53 14.21
N GLU A 358 -20.59 27.59 14.16
CA GLU A 358 -21.41 27.96 12.99
C GLU A 358 -20.54 28.40 11.79
N ALA A 359 -19.47 29.17 12.06
CA ALA A 359 -18.54 29.58 11.02
C ALA A 359 -17.76 28.38 10.45
N MET A 360 -17.31 27.46 11.31
CA MET A 360 -16.63 26.24 10.86
C MET A 360 -17.57 25.34 10.06
N GLU A 361 -18.84 25.19 10.46
CA GLU A 361 -19.85 24.48 9.67
C GLU A 361 -19.97 25.06 8.25
N THR A 362 -20.02 26.39 8.14
CA THR A 362 -20.13 27.09 6.86
C THR A 362 -18.86 26.91 6.01
N GLU A 363 -17.69 27.10 6.61
CA GLU A 363 -16.38 26.96 5.95
C GLU A 363 -16.18 25.55 5.39
N LEU A 364 -16.47 24.52 6.19
CA LEU A 364 -16.38 23.12 5.74
C LEU A 364 -17.42 22.79 4.68
N GLY A 365 -18.62 23.35 4.78
CA GLY A 365 -19.65 23.21 3.74
C GLY A 365 -19.17 23.76 2.39
N ASN A 366 -18.53 24.93 2.40
CA ASN A 366 -17.99 25.56 1.19
C ASN A 366 -16.81 24.77 0.60
N ARG A 367 -16.00 24.11 1.45
CA ARG A 367 -14.79 23.38 1.04
C ARG A 367 -14.96 21.86 1.01
N ILE A 368 -16.20 21.36 1.03
CA ILE A 368 -16.48 19.93 1.12
C ILE A 368 -15.90 19.13 -0.06
N ASN A 369 -15.83 19.73 -1.26
CA ASN A 369 -15.25 19.09 -2.44
C ASN A 369 -13.72 18.93 -2.34
N GLU A 370 -13.06 19.90 -1.70
CA GLU A 370 -11.61 19.84 -1.44
C GLU A 370 -11.32 18.72 -0.45
N ILE A 371 -12.08 18.65 0.66
CA ILE A 371 -12.01 17.56 1.65
C ILE A 371 -12.25 16.21 0.97
N ASN A 372 -13.26 16.09 0.11
CA ASN A 372 -13.55 14.85 -0.61
C ASN A 372 -12.41 14.44 -1.55
N THR A 373 -11.72 15.39 -2.15
CA THR A 373 -10.56 15.13 -3.01
C THR A 373 -9.38 14.60 -2.18
N ILE A 374 -9.12 15.21 -1.02
CA ILE A 374 -8.06 14.82 -0.09
C ILE A 374 -8.31 13.43 0.52
N LEU A 375 -9.56 13.15 0.88
CA LEU A 375 -9.96 11.84 1.40
C LEU A 375 -10.22 10.81 0.29
N GLU A 376 -9.98 11.18 -0.97
CA GLU A 376 -10.08 10.32 -2.16
C GLU A 376 -11.47 9.67 -2.33
N ILE A 377 -12.49 10.39 -1.91
CA ILE A 377 -13.88 10.02 -2.06
C ILE A 377 -14.28 10.36 -3.49
N LYS A 378 -14.12 9.40 -4.41
CA LYS A 378 -14.69 9.53 -5.76
C LYS A 378 -16.22 9.61 -5.67
N LYS A 379 -16.81 10.53 -6.45
CA LYS A 379 -18.26 10.70 -6.58
C LYS A 379 -18.95 9.40 -7.01
#